data_AF-A0A248TKD2-F1
#
_entry.id   AF-A0A248TKD2-F1
#
_cell.length_a   1.000
_cell.length_b   1.000
_cell.length_c   1.000
_cell.angle_alpha   90.00
_cell.angle_beta   90.00
_cell.angle_gamma   90.00
#
_symmetry.space_group_name_H-M   'P 1'
#
loop_
_entity.id
_entity.type
_entity.pdbx_description
1 polymer ?
#
loop_
_entity_poly.entity_id
_entity_poly.type
_entity_poly.pdbx_seq_one_letter_code
_entity_poly.pdbx_strand_id
1 'polypeptide(L)'
;MKGIAFINEKWIMNDYKTLDESLEVQKQSIQTFIENNQMKTIKLNPYQLHDYYTIPHALYYDLKQTKPKLDCLILYSEKVIESFIEAYPARWLILKSFFHKVIFLDEVQSHHYQGII
;
A
#
# COMPACT_ATOMS: atom_id res chain seq x y z
N MET A 1 7.45 -11.48 -6.89
CA MET A 1 6.17 -10.79 -7.18
C MET A 1 6.44 -9.33 -7.54
N LYS A 2 5.73 -8.77 -8.52
CA LYS A 2 5.76 -7.36 -8.92
C LYS A 2 4.69 -6.59 -8.17
N GLY A 3 5.09 -5.62 -7.36
CA GLY A 3 4.14 -4.88 -6.53
C GLY A 3 4.36 -3.38 -6.55
N ILE A 4 3.34 -2.67 -6.07
CA ILE A 4 3.41 -1.25 -5.73
C ILE A 4 3.15 -1.11 -4.24
N ALA A 5 3.98 -0.32 -3.57
CA ALA A 5 3.77 0.10 -2.20
C ALA A 5 2.99 1.41 -2.16
N PHE A 6 2.11 1.55 -1.18
CA PHE A 6 1.38 2.78 -0.89
C PHE A 6 1.49 3.14 0.59
N ILE A 7 1.78 4.41 0.87
CA ILE A 7 1.93 4.97 2.22
C ILE A 7 1.09 6.23 2.34
N ASN A 8 0.23 6.31 3.36
CA ASN A 8 -0.51 7.53 3.63
C ASN A 8 0.23 8.39 4.65
N GLU A 9 0.89 9.43 4.15
CA GLU A 9 1.65 10.41 4.96
C GLU A 9 0.77 11.33 5.79
N LYS A 10 -0.56 11.16 5.78
CA LYS A 10 -1.52 11.94 6.57
C LYS A 10 -2.32 11.09 7.55
N TRP A 11 -2.11 9.77 7.53
CA TRP A 11 -2.83 8.86 8.41
C TRP A 11 -2.06 8.64 9.71
N ILE A 12 -2.72 8.92 10.83
CA ILE A 12 -2.21 8.64 12.17
C ILE A 12 -2.87 7.33 12.62
N MET A 13 -2.05 6.32 12.87
CA MET A 13 -2.50 5.08 13.47
C MET A 13 -2.84 5.30 14.94
N ASN A 14 -3.98 4.78 15.40
CA ASN A 14 -4.57 5.10 16.71
C ASN A 14 -3.64 4.87 17.92
N ASP A 15 -2.73 3.90 17.83
CA ASP A 15 -1.78 3.58 18.91
C ASP A 15 -0.54 4.49 18.93
N TYR A 16 -0.39 5.36 17.93
CA TYR A 16 0.75 6.26 17.77
C TYR A 16 0.38 7.70 18.12
N LYS A 17 1.35 8.41 18.72
CA LYS A 17 1.12 9.78 19.22
C LYS A 17 1.39 10.82 18.15
N THR A 18 2.22 10.49 17.16
CA THR A 18 2.63 11.43 16.12
C THR A 18 2.47 10.85 14.71
N LEU A 19 2.39 11.75 13.74
CA LEU A 19 2.38 11.40 12.33
C LEU A 19 3.68 10.72 11.88
N ASP A 20 4.82 11.20 12.38
CA ASP A 20 6.14 10.66 12.04
C ASP A 20 6.29 9.22 12.51
N GLU A 21 5.84 8.90 13.73
CA GLU A 21 5.85 7.52 14.23
C GLU A 21 4.96 6.59 13.37
N SER A 22 3.74 7.03 13.05
CA SER A 22 2.83 6.30 12.16
C SER A 22 3.45 6.06 10.78
N LEU A 23 4.11 7.08 10.23
CA LEU A 23 4.78 7.03 8.94
C LEU A 23 5.95 6.04 8.93
N GLU A 24 6.80 6.08 9.95
CA GLU A 24 7.95 5.18 10.06
C GLU A 24 7.50 3.72 10.19
N VAL A 25 6.42 3.44 10.94
CA VAL A 25 5.88 2.09 11.06
C VAL A 25 5.33 1.57 9.74
N GLN A 26 4.61 2.40 8.98
CA GLN A 26 4.15 2.05 7.64
C GLN A 26 5.33 1.70 6.74
N LYS A 27 6.36 2.56 6.69
CA LYS A 27 7.56 2.35 5.88
C LYS A 27 8.29 1.07 6.26
N GLN A 28 8.58 0.88 7.55
CA GLN A 28 9.31 -0.28 8.04
C GLN A 28 8.54 -1.58 7.76
N SER A 29 7.24 -1.62 8.08
CA SER A 29 6.42 -2.82 7.84
C SER A 29 6.38 -3.20 6.37
N ILE A 30 6.19 -2.21 5.48
CA ILE A 30 6.15 -2.43 4.03
C ILE A 30 7.51 -2.87 3.51
N GLN A 31 8.59 -2.23 3.96
CA GLN A 31 9.95 -2.58 3.57
C GLN A 31 10.30 -4.01 3.98
N THR A 32 10.06 -4.37 5.25
CA THR A 32 10.29 -5.73 5.75
C THR A 32 9.48 -6.76 4.97
N PHE A 33 8.22 -6.46 4.65
CA PHE A 33 7.41 -7.36 3.83
C PHE A 33 7.98 -7.54 2.42
N ILE A 34 8.41 -6.46 1.77
CA ILE A 34 9.02 -6.49 0.42
C ILE A 34 10.29 -7.34 0.43
N GLU A 35 11.16 -7.13 1.42
CA GLU A 35 12.44 -7.85 1.55
C GLU A 35 12.20 -9.35 1.81
N ASN A 36 11.34 -9.69 2.77
CA ASN A 36 11.05 -11.10 3.13
C ASN A 36 10.41 -11.88 1.98
N ASN A 37 9.67 -11.22 1.10
CA ASN A 37 9.00 -11.85 -0.04
C ASN A 37 9.76 -11.66 -1.37
N GLN A 38 10.99 -11.14 -1.33
CA GLN A 38 11.84 -10.86 -2.50
C GLN A 38 11.07 -10.15 -3.61
N MET A 39 10.30 -9.14 -3.22
CA MET A 39 9.41 -8.44 -4.12
C MET A 39 10.15 -7.43 -4.98
N LYS A 40 9.72 -7.34 -6.24
CA LYS A 40 10.16 -6.28 -7.16
C LYS A 40 9.15 -5.13 -7.10
N THR A 41 9.54 -4.03 -6.49
CA THR A 41 8.79 -2.78 -6.55
C THR A 41 8.85 -2.19 -7.95
N ILE A 42 7.70 -1.74 -8.46
CA ILE A 42 7.58 -1.17 -9.80
C ILE A 42 7.31 0.33 -9.69
N LYS A 43 8.15 1.12 -10.37
CA LYS A 43 7.88 2.55 -10.62
C LYS A 43 7.15 2.68 -11.94
N LEU A 44 5.95 3.25 -11.92
CA LEU A 44 5.21 3.55 -13.15
C LEU A 44 5.59 4.95 -13.67
N ASN A 45 5.84 5.88 -12.75
CA ASN A 45 6.26 7.23 -13.08
C ASN A 45 7.80 7.35 -12.93
N PRO A 46 8.54 7.67 -14.00
CA PRO A 46 10.00 7.84 -13.93
C PRO A 46 10.44 9.03 -13.05
N TYR A 47 9.52 9.96 -12.78
CA TYR A 47 9.77 11.14 -11.93
C TYR A 47 9.34 10.94 -10.48
N GLN A 48 8.98 9.71 -10.09
CA GLN A 48 8.59 9.41 -8.71
C GLN A 48 9.79 9.53 -7.77
N LEU A 49 9.67 10.37 -6.74
CA LEU A 49 10.74 10.65 -5.77
C LEU A 49 11.00 9.45 -4.84
N HIS A 50 9.95 8.72 -4.48
CA HIS A 50 10.01 7.58 -3.58
C HIS A 50 9.68 6.27 -4.30
N ASP A 51 10.02 5.14 -3.71
CA ASP A 51 9.71 3.81 -4.25
C ASP A 51 8.27 3.36 -3.92
N TYR A 52 7.47 4.26 -3.36
CA TYR A 52 6.06 4.07 -2.99
C TYR A 52 5.21 5.27 -3.43
N TYR A 53 3.90 5.03 -3.57
CA TYR A 53 2.91 6.07 -3.83
C TYR A 53 2.34 6.63 -2.52
N THR A 54 1.93 7.89 -2.54
CA THR A 54 1.29 8.55 -1.39
C THR A 54 -0.09 9.14 -1.69
N ILE A 55 -0.42 9.26 -2.98
CA ILE A 55 -1.67 9.86 -3.45
C ILE A 55 -2.44 8.85 -4.31
N PRO A 56 -3.65 8.41 -3.90
CA PRO A 56 -4.41 7.38 -4.62
C PRO A 56 -4.78 7.81 -6.05
N HIS A 57 -5.07 9.11 -6.23
CA HIS A 57 -5.37 9.69 -7.52
C HIS A 57 -4.19 9.63 -8.49
N ALA A 58 -2.96 9.85 -8.00
CA ALA A 58 -1.76 9.75 -8.82
C ALA A 58 -1.50 8.29 -9.24
N LEU A 59 -1.60 7.36 -8.29
CA LEU A 59 -1.51 5.93 -8.57
C LEU A 59 -2.55 5.49 -9.61
N TYR A 60 -3.81 5.87 -9.43
CA TYR A 60 -4.89 5.54 -10.37
C TYR A 60 -4.61 6.09 -11.78
N TYR A 61 -4.14 7.33 -11.87
CA TYR A 61 -3.77 7.95 -13.13
C TYR A 61 -2.66 7.17 -13.84
N ASP A 62 -1.57 6.86 -13.14
CA ASP A 62 -0.43 6.15 -13.72
C ASP A 62 -0.79 4.72 -14.16
N LEU A 63 -1.61 4.02 -13.38
CA LEU A 63 -2.13 2.69 -13.71
C LEU A 63 -2.96 2.71 -15.00
N LYS A 64 -3.80 3.73 -15.18
CA LYS A 64 -4.62 3.90 -16.39
C LYS A 64 -3.78 4.12 -17.64
N GLN A 65 -2.68 4.86 -17.52
CA GLN A 65 -1.80 5.17 -18.65
C GLN A 65 -0.91 3.99 -19.02
N THR A 66 -0.31 3.34 -18.02
CA THR A 66 0.69 2.28 -18.26
C THR A 66 0.09 0.88 -18.38
N LYS A 67 -1.13 0.66 -17.86
CA LYS A 67 -1.85 -0.63 -17.83
C LYS A 67 -0.95 -1.82 -17.48
N PRO A 68 -0.18 -1.73 -16.38
CA PRO A 68 0.83 -2.71 -16.05
C PRO A 68 0.17 -4.03 -15.58
N LYS A 69 0.88 -5.15 -15.74
CA LYS A 69 0.54 -6.40 -15.06
C LYS A 69 1.22 -6.41 -13.70
N LEU A 70 0.45 -6.20 -12.63
CA LEU A 70 0.94 -6.14 -11.25
C LEU A 70 0.34 -7.26 -10.41
N ASP A 71 1.17 -7.87 -9.57
CA ASP A 71 0.73 -8.96 -8.71
C ASP A 71 0.02 -8.40 -7.47
N CYS A 72 0.54 -7.32 -6.86
CA CYS A 72 -0.12 -6.77 -5.69
C CYS A 72 0.10 -5.28 -5.40
N LEU A 73 -0.90 -4.71 -4.73
CA LEU A 73 -0.80 -3.42 -4.04
C LEU A 73 -0.61 -3.70 -2.56
N ILE A 74 0.42 -3.11 -1.95
CA ILE A 74 0.72 -3.27 -0.52
C ILE A 74 0.40 -1.98 0.20
N LEU A 75 -0.39 -2.08 1.26
CA LEU A 75 -0.66 -1.00 2.20
C LEU A 75 -0.43 -1.53 3.62
N TYR A 76 -0.14 -0.64 4.55
CA TYR A 76 -0.05 -1.04 5.95
C TYR A 76 -1.39 -1.57 6.49
N SER A 77 -2.50 -0.87 6.22
CA SER A 77 -3.85 -1.20 6.69
C SER A 77 -4.90 -0.72 5.68
N GLU A 78 -6.13 -1.24 5.70
CA GLU A 78 -7.24 -0.68 4.93
C GLU A 78 -7.55 0.78 5.33
N LYS A 79 -7.32 1.13 6.61
CA LYS A 79 -7.47 2.48 7.14
C LYS A 79 -6.63 3.54 6.44
N VAL A 80 -5.49 3.14 5.87
CA VAL A 80 -4.58 4.00 5.09
C VAL A 80 -5.28 4.56 3.84
N ILE A 81 -6.25 3.83 3.28
CA ILE A 81 -6.91 4.16 2.01
C ILE A 81 -8.42 4.41 2.17
N GLU A 82 -8.98 4.17 3.36
CA GLU A 82 -10.42 4.23 3.68
C GLU A 82 -11.11 5.50 3.15
N SER A 83 -10.54 6.68 3.41
CA SER A 83 -11.13 7.94 2.94
C SER A 83 -11.27 8.03 1.41
N PHE A 84 -10.35 7.40 0.66
CA PHE A 84 -10.47 7.32 -0.81
C PHE A 84 -11.53 6.29 -1.23
N ILE A 85 -11.65 5.17 -0.51
CA ILE A 85 -12.67 4.15 -0.76
C ILE A 85 -14.07 4.75 -0.56
N GLU A 86 -14.27 5.44 0.55
CA GLU A 86 -15.54 6.07 0.91
C GLU A 86 -15.93 7.17 -0.09
N ALA A 87 -14.99 8.05 -0.44
CA ALA A 87 -15.27 9.14 -1.36
C ALA A 87 -15.39 8.69 -2.83
N TYR A 88 -14.69 7.61 -3.22
CA TYR A 88 -14.59 7.18 -4.62
C TYR A 88 -14.67 5.64 -4.80
N PRO A 89 -15.76 4.99 -4.39
CA PRO A 89 -15.85 3.52 -4.38
C PRO A 89 -15.69 2.90 -5.78
N ALA A 90 -16.27 3.52 -6.81
CA ALA A 90 -16.10 3.06 -8.20
C ALA A 90 -14.64 3.18 -8.69
N ARG A 91 -13.92 4.25 -8.30
CA ARG A 91 -12.51 4.40 -8.67
C ARG A 91 -11.65 3.37 -7.94
N TRP A 92 -11.96 3.09 -6.68
CA TRP A 92 -11.30 2.03 -5.91
C TRP A 92 -11.47 0.66 -6.57
N LEU A 93 -12.68 0.29 -7.00
CA LEU A 93 -12.92 -0.97 -7.71
C LEU A 93 -12.04 -1.11 -8.96
N ILE A 94 -11.95 -0.05 -9.76
CA ILE A 94 -11.11 -0.04 -10.97
C ILE A 94 -9.63 -0.09 -10.60
N LEU A 95 -9.20 0.69 -9.59
CA LEU A 95 -7.81 0.67 -9.11
C LEU A 95 -7.39 -0.73 -8.69
N LYS A 96 -8.21 -1.41 -7.87
CA LYS A 96 -7.95 -2.78 -7.44
C LYS A 96 -7.80 -3.75 -8.61
N SER A 97 -8.57 -3.56 -9.68
CA SER A 97 -8.55 -4.47 -10.84
C SER A 97 -7.20 -4.51 -11.60
N PHE A 98 -6.30 -3.55 -11.38
CA PHE A 98 -4.94 -3.59 -11.94
C PHE A 98 -4.00 -4.56 -11.21
N PHE A 99 -4.41 -5.05 -10.04
CA PHE A 99 -3.63 -5.92 -9.18
C PHE A 99 -4.30 -7.27 -9.05
N HIS A 100 -3.51 -8.35 -8.99
CA HIS A 100 -4.06 -9.67 -8.67
C HIS A 100 -4.59 -9.74 -7.23
N LYS A 101 -3.93 -9.06 -6.28
CA LYS A 101 -4.40 -8.92 -4.90
C LYS A 101 -4.02 -7.59 -4.25
N VAL A 102 -4.78 -7.18 -3.25
CA VAL A 102 -4.41 -6.10 -2.33
C VAL A 102 -3.99 -6.75 -1.01
N ILE A 103 -2.89 -6.29 -0.42
CA ILE A 103 -2.33 -6.82 0.83
C ILE A 103 -2.36 -5.70 1.86
N PHE A 104 -3.01 -5.97 2.99
CA PHE A 104 -2.98 -5.15 4.20
C PHE A 104 -2.11 -5.86 5.24
N LEU A 105 -1.06 -5.19 5.73
CA LEU A 105 -0.04 -5.83 6.55
C LEU A 105 -0.44 -6.02 8.01
N ASP A 106 -1.26 -5.12 8.57
CA ASP A 106 -1.84 -5.27 9.91
C ASP A 106 -2.71 -6.53 10.05
N GLU A 107 -3.45 -6.87 9.00
CA GLU A 107 -4.20 -8.12 8.89
C GLU A 107 -3.28 -9.35 8.78
N VAL A 108 -2.16 -9.24 8.07
CA VAL A 108 -1.20 -10.36 7.95
C VAL A 108 -0.44 -10.60 9.26
N GLN A 109 -0.08 -9.54 9.98
CA GLN A 109 0.60 -9.64 11.28
C GLN A 109 -0.30 -10.26 12.35
N SER A 110 -1.59 -9.95 12.35
CA SER A 110 -2.55 -10.56 13.29
C SER A 110 -2.72 -12.07 13.10
N HIS A 111 -2.58 -12.58 11.87
CA HIS A 111 -2.57 -14.03 11.61
C HIS A 111 -1.25 -14.71 11.99
N HIS A 112 -0.12 -13.99 11.99
CA HIS A 112 1.17 -14.53 12.46
C HIS A 112 1.23 -14.76 13.97
N TYR A 113 0.42 -14.04 14.77
CA TYR A 113 0.31 -14.25 16.22
C TYR A 113 -0.60 -15.41 16.64
N GLN A 114 -1.35 -16.02 15.71
CA GLN A 114 -2.20 -17.19 16.01
C GLN A 114 -1.46 -18.54 15.90
N GLY A 115 -0.17 -18.53 15.56
CA GLY A 115 0.66 -19.73 15.39
C GLY A 115 1.58 -20.09 16.55
N ILE A 116 1.50 -19.39 17.68
CA ILE A 116 2.30 -19.68 18.89
C ILE A 116 1.34 -20.03 20.03
N ILE A 117 1.00 -21.32 20.14
CA ILE A 117 0.43 -21.95 21.33
C ILE A 117 1.36 -23.10 21.72
#